data_AF-A0A5C7XP86-F1
#
_entry.id   AF-A0A5C7XP86-F1
#
_cell.length_a   1.000
_cell.length_b   1.000
_cell.length_c   1.000
_cell.angle_alpha   90.00
_cell.angle_beta   90.00
_cell.angle_gamma   90.00
#
_symmetry.space_group_name_H-M   'P 1'
#
loop_
_entity.id
_entity.type
_entity.pdbx_description
1 polymer ?
#
loop_
_entity_poly.entity_id
_entity_poly.type
_entity_poly.pdbx_seq_one_letter_code
_entity_poly.pdbx_strand_id
1 'polypeptide(L)'
;MKIGVVHGRFQPIHKGHIDGYINLARAKCDHLIIGITNPDPTHTLPDPINASRTSPQNNPLTFYERLTLVQAALIENGFSRNDFHIVPFPINFPQLLRYYVPDDATHFLTIFDEWGRKKQRHLEVHGYKVEVLVEKDISEKIISATDVRDRILRSRNWKELTPISTHRLLERMLIKDRIRRMKELAL
;
A
#
# COMPACT_ATOMS: atom_id res chain seq x y z
N MET A 1 16.47 -18.95 -2.52
CA MET A 1 15.33 -18.32 -1.83
C MET A 1 14.66 -17.39 -2.83
N LYS A 2 13.38 -17.59 -3.13
CA LYS A 2 12.60 -16.73 -4.01
C LYS A 2 12.08 -15.54 -3.21
N ILE A 3 12.52 -14.33 -3.55
CA ILE A 3 12.08 -13.10 -2.87
C ILE A 3 11.00 -12.42 -3.70
N GLY A 4 9.86 -12.17 -3.07
CA GLY A 4 8.75 -11.43 -3.63
C GLY A 4 8.73 -9.99 -3.14
N VAL A 5 8.30 -9.06 -3.98
CA VAL A 5 8.03 -7.67 -3.57
C VAL A 5 6.58 -7.33 -3.90
N VAL A 6 5.84 -6.87 -2.89
CA VAL A 6 4.56 -6.19 -3.07
C VAL A 6 4.70 -4.78 -2.57
N HIS A 7 3.97 -3.83 -3.18
CA HIS A 7 4.01 -2.45 -2.73
C HIS A 7 2.65 -1.76 -2.75
N GLY A 8 2.49 -0.78 -1.88
CA GLY A 8 1.30 0.04 -1.80
C GLY A 8 1.50 1.26 -0.91
N ARG A 9 0.59 2.23 -1.00
CA ARG A 9 0.60 3.39 -0.11
C ARG A 9 0.16 3.03 1.31
N PHE A 10 -0.74 2.04 1.44
CA PHE A 10 -1.33 1.58 2.70
C PHE A 10 -1.87 2.71 3.58
N GLN A 11 -2.80 3.51 3.05
CA GLN A 11 -3.40 4.69 3.71
C GLN A 11 -4.89 4.50 4.08
N PRO A 12 -5.30 3.50 4.90
CA PRO A 12 -4.51 2.48 5.61
C PRO A 12 -4.38 1.17 4.81
N ILE A 13 -3.69 0.16 5.38
CA ILE A 13 -3.83 -1.24 4.94
C ILE A 13 -5.26 -1.73 5.23
N HIS A 14 -5.78 -2.66 4.42
CA HIS A 14 -7.16 -3.15 4.50
C HIS A 14 -7.23 -4.59 3.98
N LYS A 15 -8.34 -5.30 4.21
CA LYS A 15 -8.49 -6.73 3.87
C LYS A 15 -8.24 -7.01 2.40
N GLY A 16 -8.71 -6.14 1.50
CA GLY A 16 -8.40 -6.27 0.07
C GLY A 16 -6.90 -6.28 -0.28
N HIS A 17 -6.03 -5.64 0.51
CA HIS A 17 -4.58 -5.76 0.33
C HIS A 17 -4.06 -7.13 0.79
N ILE A 18 -4.60 -7.64 1.90
CA ILE A 18 -4.21 -8.94 2.46
C ILE A 18 -4.64 -10.06 1.51
N ASP A 19 -5.94 -10.14 1.22
CA ASP A 19 -6.56 -11.27 0.53
C ASP A 19 -6.25 -11.25 -0.97
N GLY A 20 -6.42 -10.09 -1.60
CA GLY A 20 -6.34 -9.95 -3.06
C GLY A 20 -4.95 -9.64 -3.61
N TYR A 21 -3.92 -9.57 -2.76
CA TYR A 21 -2.58 -9.16 -3.21
C TYR A 21 -1.45 -9.80 -2.40
N ILE A 22 -1.39 -9.56 -1.08
CA ILE A 22 -0.28 -10.01 -0.24
C ILE A 22 -0.28 -11.54 -0.09
N ASN A 23 -1.43 -12.18 0.14
CA ASN A 23 -1.53 -13.63 0.24
C ASN A 23 -1.23 -14.34 -1.09
N LEU A 24 -1.65 -13.75 -2.22
CA LEU A 24 -1.32 -14.26 -3.56
C LEU A 24 0.18 -14.21 -3.84
N ALA A 25 0.86 -13.12 -3.43
CA ALA A 25 2.31 -13.00 -3.52
C ALA A 25 3.03 -13.98 -2.59
N ARG A 26 2.56 -14.11 -1.34
CA ARG A 26 3.09 -15.06 -0.35
C ARG A 26 3.12 -16.49 -0.89
N ALA A 27 2.09 -16.91 -1.61
CA ALA A 27 2.01 -18.25 -2.19
C ALA A 27 3.06 -18.54 -3.30
N LYS A 28 3.77 -17.52 -3.79
CA LYS A 28 4.71 -17.62 -4.92
C LYS A 28 6.18 -17.33 -4.54
N CYS A 29 6.46 -17.01 -3.28
CA CYS A 29 7.80 -16.69 -2.82
C CYS A 29 8.09 -17.30 -1.43
N ASP A 30 9.38 -17.41 -1.11
CA ASP A 30 9.83 -17.91 0.19
C ASP A 30 9.89 -16.77 1.23
N HIS A 31 10.17 -15.55 0.78
CA HIS A 31 10.27 -14.35 1.62
C HIS A 31 9.62 -13.15 0.93
N LEU A 32 8.84 -12.36 1.67
CA LEU A 32 8.09 -11.23 1.11
C LEU A 32 8.63 -9.88 1.60
N ILE A 33 8.91 -8.97 0.68
CA ILE A 33 9.19 -7.57 0.99
C ILE A 33 7.91 -6.75 0.74
N ILE A 34 7.50 -6.00 1.75
CA ILE A 34 6.37 -5.07 1.67
C ILE A 34 6.92 -3.64 1.51
N GLY A 35 6.87 -3.14 0.28
CA GLY A 35 7.25 -1.78 -0.05
C GLY A 35 6.16 -0.77 0.28
N ILE A 36 6.42 0.16 1.19
CA ILE A 36 5.51 1.27 1.46
C ILE A 36 5.87 2.44 0.54
N THR A 37 4.98 2.72 -0.41
CA THR A 37 5.21 3.79 -1.39
C THR A 37 4.97 5.17 -0.81
N ASN A 38 5.57 6.18 -1.42
CA ASN A 38 5.56 7.57 -0.94
C ASN A 38 5.98 7.62 0.54
N PRO A 39 7.17 7.10 0.89
CA PRO A 39 7.61 7.00 2.28
C PRO A 39 7.78 8.39 2.92
N ASP A 40 8.22 9.37 2.14
CA ASP A 40 8.36 10.75 2.55
C ASP A 40 7.45 11.69 1.70
N PRO A 41 7.00 12.82 2.28
CA PRO A 41 6.14 13.78 1.59
C PRO A 41 6.88 14.55 0.48
N THR A 42 8.20 14.71 0.60
CA THR A 42 9.06 15.46 -0.32
C THR A 42 9.27 14.78 -1.69
N HIS A 43 9.15 13.46 -1.75
CA HIS A 43 9.35 12.64 -2.96
C HIS A 43 8.02 12.18 -3.57
N THR A 44 6.90 12.74 -3.11
CA THR A 44 5.60 12.60 -3.78
C THR A 44 5.52 13.64 -4.88
N LEU A 45 6.15 13.39 -6.03
CA LEU A 45 6.02 14.25 -7.20
C LEU A 45 4.54 14.38 -7.58
N PRO A 46 4.05 15.56 -7.96
CA PRO A 46 2.74 15.71 -8.58
C PRO A 46 2.66 14.82 -9.82
N ASP A 47 1.79 13.81 -9.81
CA ASP A 47 1.43 13.08 -11.02
C ASP A 47 0.25 13.83 -11.66
N PRO A 48 0.43 14.46 -12.84
CA PRO A 48 -0.63 15.23 -13.50
C PRO A 48 -1.86 14.37 -13.84
N ILE A 49 -1.72 13.04 -13.88
CA ILE A 49 -2.81 12.10 -14.15
C ILE A 49 -3.63 11.80 -12.88
N ASN A 50 -3.14 12.11 -11.67
CA ASN A 50 -3.90 11.87 -10.45
C ASN A 50 -3.56 12.81 -9.28
N ALA A 51 -3.86 14.10 -9.44
CA ALA A 51 -3.69 15.13 -8.41
C ALA A 51 -4.37 14.79 -7.06
N SER A 52 -5.42 13.96 -7.07
CA SER A 52 -6.09 13.52 -5.84
C SER A 52 -5.17 12.66 -4.95
N ARG A 53 -4.21 11.94 -5.51
CA ARG A 53 -3.37 10.99 -4.74
C ARG A 53 -2.27 11.69 -3.95
N THR A 54 -1.91 12.92 -4.31
CA THR A 54 -0.89 13.72 -3.63
C THR A 54 -1.48 14.65 -2.57
N SER A 55 -2.80 14.85 -2.56
CA SER A 55 -3.45 15.71 -1.58
C SER A 55 -3.20 15.20 -0.14
N PRO A 56 -2.78 16.07 0.81
CA PRO A 56 -2.40 15.65 2.17
C PRO A 56 -3.47 14.80 2.87
N GLN A 57 -4.75 15.15 2.72
CA GLN A 57 -5.90 14.43 3.30
C GLN A 57 -6.06 12.98 2.77
N ASN A 58 -5.43 12.65 1.64
CA ASN A 58 -5.39 11.30 1.10
C ASN A 58 -4.18 10.49 1.58
N ASN A 59 -3.27 11.12 2.32
CA ASN A 59 -2.09 10.52 2.92
C ASN A 59 -1.95 10.89 4.41
N PRO A 60 -2.97 10.62 5.25
CA PRO A 60 -3.00 11.08 6.64
C PRO A 60 -2.02 10.36 7.59
N LEU A 61 -1.45 9.22 7.15
CA LEU A 61 -0.51 8.42 7.94
C LEU A 61 0.92 8.63 7.44
N THR A 62 1.85 8.73 8.37
CA THR A 62 3.30 8.75 8.11
C THR A 62 3.78 7.37 7.62
N PHE A 63 5.02 7.26 7.14
CA PHE A 63 5.62 5.95 6.84
C PHE A 63 5.63 5.04 8.08
N TYR A 64 6.05 5.55 9.23
CA TYR A 64 6.16 4.76 10.46
C TYR A 64 4.81 4.20 10.94
N GLU A 65 3.75 5.01 10.89
CA GLU A 65 2.40 4.57 11.25
C GLU A 65 1.91 3.48 10.28
N ARG A 66 2.17 3.64 8.98
CA ARG A 66 1.82 2.63 7.98
C ARG A 66 2.60 1.33 8.17
N LEU A 67 3.90 1.42 8.46
CA LEU A 67 4.73 0.25 8.81
C LEU A 67 4.13 -0.48 10.00
N THR A 68 3.76 0.25 11.07
CA THR A 68 3.15 -0.32 12.27
C THR A 68 1.83 -1.03 11.96
N LEU A 69 0.98 -0.40 11.13
CA LEU A 69 -0.29 -0.99 10.70
C LEU A 69 -0.10 -2.24 9.83
N VAL A 70 0.80 -2.17 8.85
CA VAL A 70 1.13 -3.29 7.96
C VAL A 70 1.67 -4.46 8.76
N GLN A 71 2.64 -4.23 9.64
CA GLN A 71 3.23 -5.26 10.48
C GLN A 71 2.17 -5.95 11.35
N ALA A 72 1.33 -5.17 12.05
CA ALA A 72 0.31 -5.74 12.91
C ALA A 72 -0.75 -6.54 12.12
N ALA A 73 -1.15 -6.03 10.95
CA ALA A 73 -2.07 -6.72 10.05
C ALA A 73 -1.50 -8.05 9.54
N LEU A 74 -0.21 -8.11 9.18
CA LEU A 74 0.43 -9.34 8.71
C LEU A 74 0.54 -10.39 9.82
N ILE A 75 0.95 -9.99 11.02
CA ILE A 75 1.01 -10.90 12.17
C ILE A 75 -0.38 -11.47 12.52
N GLU A 76 -1.42 -10.63 12.51
CA GLU A 76 -2.81 -11.09 12.70
C GLU A 76 -3.23 -12.12 11.63
N ASN A 77 -2.73 -11.98 10.40
CA ASN A 77 -3.06 -12.87 9.28
C ASN A 77 -2.05 -14.03 9.12
N GLY A 78 -1.39 -14.44 10.21
CA GLY A 78 -0.58 -15.66 10.25
C GLY A 78 0.79 -15.54 9.57
N PHE A 79 1.32 -14.34 9.37
CA PHE A 79 2.72 -14.18 9.01
C PHE A 79 3.60 -14.26 10.27
N SER A 80 4.70 -15.00 10.19
CA SER A 80 5.80 -14.87 11.14
C SER A 80 6.57 -13.58 10.83
N ARG A 81 7.24 -13.02 11.85
CA ARG A 81 8.16 -11.87 11.64
C ARG A 81 9.31 -12.20 10.70
N ASN A 82 9.65 -13.47 10.56
CA ASN A 82 10.71 -13.92 9.66
C ASN A 82 10.23 -14.09 8.21
N ASP A 83 8.91 -14.06 7.95
CA ASP A 83 8.36 -14.26 6.61
C ASP A 83 8.47 -12.99 5.75
N PHE A 84 8.69 -11.82 6.37
CA PHE A 84 8.64 -10.55 5.66
C PHE A 84 9.55 -9.44 6.20
N HIS A 85 9.87 -8.49 5.33
CA HIS A 85 10.45 -7.19 5.68
C HIS A 85 9.56 -6.06 5.18
N ILE A 86 9.54 -4.92 5.88
CA ILE A 86 8.86 -3.71 5.43
C ILE A 86 9.90 -2.64 5.13
N VAL A 87 9.86 -2.06 3.94
CA VAL A 87 10.85 -1.09 3.47
C VAL A 87 10.19 0.15 2.86
N PRO A 88 10.86 1.31 2.85
CA PRO A 88 10.51 2.41 1.95
C PRO A 88 10.52 1.95 0.50
N PHE A 89 9.56 2.42 -0.30
CA PHE A 89 9.47 2.05 -1.71
C PHE A 89 9.23 3.29 -2.58
N PRO A 90 10.30 4.03 -2.95
CA PRO A 90 10.19 5.23 -3.77
C PRO A 90 9.84 4.88 -5.23
N ILE A 91 8.61 4.45 -5.51
CA ILE A 91 8.14 4.01 -6.83
C ILE A 91 8.31 5.07 -7.93
N ASN A 92 8.31 6.36 -7.57
CA ASN A 92 8.51 7.46 -8.52
C ASN A 92 10.00 7.65 -8.90
N PHE A 93 10.90 6.98 -8.18
CA PHE A 93 12.35 6.99 -8.39
C PHE A 93 12.84 5.53 -8.43
N PRO A 94 12.44 4.74 -9.42
CA PRO A 94 12.72 3.30 -9.51
C PRO A 94 14.21 2.97 -9.46
N GLN A 95 15.09 3.87 -9.90
CA GLN A 95 16.55 3.73 -9.78
C GLN A 95 17.04 3.63 -8.32
N LEU A 96 16.24 4.08 -7.35
CA LEU A 96 16.55 3.95 -5.92
C LEU A 96 16.09 2.61 -5.34
N LEU A 97 15.23 1.84 -6.01
CA LEU A 97 14.66 0.62 -5.42
C LEU A 97 15.73 -0.44 -5.11
N ARG A 98 16.82 -0.49 -5.89
CA ARG A 98 17.99 -1.36 -5.63
C ARG A 98 18.62 -1.22 -4.24
N TYR A 99 18.38 -0.10 -3.54
CA TYR A 99 18.86 0.11 -2.17
C TYR A 99 17.90 -0.46 -1.10
N TYR A 100 16.70 -0.85 -1.50
CA TYR A 100 15.62 -1.30 -0.60
C TYR A 100 15.17 -2.73 -0.87
N VAL A 101 15.39 -3.23 -2.09
CA VAL A 101 15.04 -4.60 -2.49
C VAL A 101 16.20 -5.25 -3.26
N PRO A 102 16.37 -6.58 -3.17
CA PRO A 102 17.35 -7.32 -3.98
C PRO A 102 17.08 -7.18 -5.48
N ASP A 103 18.14 -7.13 -6.28
CA ASP A 103 18.07 -6.96 -7.74
C ASP A 103 17.34 -8.12 -8.44
N ASP A 104 17.36 -9.33 -7.87
CA ASP A 104 16.73 -10.53 -8.42
C ASP A 104 15.30 -10.79 -7.90
N ALA A 105 14.76 -9.88 -7.07
CA ALA A 105 13.44 -10.02 -6.51
C ALA A 105 12.32 -9.88 -7.57
N THR A 106 11.24 -10.64 -7.41
CA THR A 106 10.08 -10.56 -8.31
C THR A 106 9.04 -9.58 -7.77
N HIS A 107 8.79 -8.51 -8.52
CA HIS A 107 7.78 -7.50 -8.19
C HIS A 107 6.40 -7.97 -8.61
N PHE A 108 5.56 -8.31 -7.65
CA PHE A 108 4.20 -8.70 -7.89
C PHE A 108 3.29 -7.49 -8.03
N LEU A 109 2.38 -7.50 -9.01
CA LEU A 109 1.39 -6.44 -9.23
C LEU A 109 -0.02 -7.00 -9.36
N THR A 110 -1.00 -6.19 -8.94
CA THR A 110 -2.40 -6.31 -9.36
C THR A 110 -2.73 -5.14 -10.27
N ILE A 111 -3.33 -5.40 -11.42
CA ILE A 111 -3.67 -4.41 -12.43
C ILE A 111 -5.18 -4.29 -12.51
N PHE A 112 -5.68 -3.08 -12.25
CA PHE A 112 -7.11 -2.74 -12.31
C PHE A 112 -7.40 -1.55 -13.23
N ASP A 113 -6.35 -0.86 -13.69
CA ASP A 113 -6.45 0.38 -14.45
C ASP A 113 -5.16 0.58 -15.28
N GLU A 114 -5.18 1.56 -16.17
CA GLU A 114 -4.01 1.97 -16.96
C GLU A 114 -2.82 2.38 -16.07
N TRP A 115 -3.10 2.87 -14.86
CA TRP A 115 -2.06 3.21 -13.90
C TRP A 115 -1.30 1.97 -13.39
N GLY A 116 -1.99 0.85 -13.17
CA GLY A 116 -1.38 -0.46 -12.93
C GLY A 116 -0.42 -0.86 -14.06
N ARG A 117 -0.85 -0.70 -15.32
CA ARG A 117 -0.03 -0.95 -16.51
C ARG A 117 1.15 0.02 -16.64
N LYS A 118 0.97 1.29 -16.30
CA LYS A 118 2.06 2.29 -16.29
C LYS A 118 3.14 1.89 -15.28
N LYS A 119 2.77 1.44 -14.08
CA LYS A 119 3.75 0.96 -13.08
C LYS A 119 4.48 -0.29 -13.53
N GLN A 120 3.77 -1.25 -14.15
CA GLN A 120 4.40 -2.44 -14.73
C GLN A 120 5.51 -2.02 -15.71
N ARG A 121 5.16 -1.23 -16.73
CA ARG A 121 6.11 -0.72 -17.72
C ARG A 121 7.26 0.05 -17.08
N HIS A 122 6.96 0.87 -16.07
CA HIS A 122 7.97 1.66 -15.37
C HIS A 122 9.00 0.78 -14.66
N LEU A 123 8.57 -0.29 -13.99
CA LEU A 123 9.48 -1.23 -13.34
C LEU A 123 10.30 -2.04 -14.36
N GLU A 124 9.64 -2.55 -15.41
CA GLU A 124 10.28 -3.37 -16.45
C GLU A 124 11.36 -2.59 -17.21
N VAL A 125 11.11 -1.32 -17.57
CA VAL A 125 12.10 -0.46 -18.25
C VAL A 125 13.34 -0.20 -17.39
N HIS A 126 13.21 -0.28 -16.06
CA HIS A 126 14.34 -0.14 -15.12
C HIS A 126 14.98 -1.49 -14.76
N GLY A 127 14.64 -2.56 -15.47
CA GLY A 127 15.27 -3.88 -15.31
C GLY A 127 14.68 -4.73 -14.18
N TYR A 128 13.61 -4.30 -13.51
CA TYR A 128 12.99 -5.10 -12.46
C TYR A 128 12.11 -6.20 -13.06
N LYS A 129 12.23 -7.41 -12.50
CA LYS A 129 11.36 -8.53 -12.85
C LYS A 129 9.96 -8.29 -12.28
N VAL A 130 8.95 -8.31 -13.14
CA VAL A 130 7.54 -8.10 -12.75
C VAL A 130 6.70 -9.34 -13.05
N GLU A 131 5.78 -9.68 -12.14
CA GLU A 131 4.75 -10.69 -12.36
C GLU A 131 3.38 -10.12 -11.99
N VAL A 132 2.42 -10.20 -12.91
CA VAL A 132 1.04 -9.76 -12.67
C VAL A 132 0.26 -10.92 -12.06
N LEU A 133 -0.15 -10.76 -10.80
CA LEU A 133 -0.94 -11.76 -10.06
C LEU A 133 -2.40 -11.76 -10.47
N VAL A 134 -2.95 -10.57 -10.73
CA VAL A 134 -4.36 -10.36 -11.04
C VAL A 134 -4.45 -9.22 -12.04
N GLU A 135 -5.23 -9.43 -13.09
CA GLU A 135 -5.65 -8.38 -14.00
C GLU A 135 -7.17 -8.45 -14.17
N LYS A 136 -7.85 -7.36 -13.79
CA LYS A 136 -9.30 -7.29 -13.66
C LYS A 136 -9.80 -5.88 -13.94
N ASP A 137 -11.10 -5.71 -14.14
CA ASP A 137 -11.69 -4.38 -14.25
C ASP A 137 -11.71 -3.65 -12.89
N ILE A 138 -11.63 -2.32 -12.89
CA ILE A 138 -11.68 -1.53 -11.66
C ILE A 138 -12.98 -1.74 -10.86
N SER A 139 -14.09 -2.06 -11.54
CA SER A 139 -15.38 -2.38 -10.91
C SER A 139 -15.34 -3.64 -10.04
N GLU A 140 -14.39 -4.54 -10.31
CA GLU A 140 -14.18 -5.75 -9.49
C GLU A 140 -13.39 -5.46 -8.20
N LYS A 141 -12.91 -4.22 -8.01
CA LYS A 141 -12.16 -3.84 -6.82
C LYS A 141 -13.10 -3.59 -5.64
N ILE A 142 -13.23 -4.60 -4.78
CA ILE A 142 -14.16 -4.61 -3.65
C ILE A 142 -13.82 -3.57 -2.57
N ILE A 143 -12.53 -3.38 -2.24
CA ILE A 143 -12.10 -2.50 -1.14
C ILE A 143 -11.03 -1.53 -1.62
N SER A 144 -11.22 -0.25 -1.28
CA SER A 144 -10.20 0.79 -1.49
C SER A 144 -9.93 1.57 -0.20
N ALA A 145 -8.68 2.00 -0.03
CA ALA A 145 -8.31 2.88 1.07
C ALA A 145 -9.09 4.21 1.07
N THR A 146 -9.54 4.69 -0.09
CA THR A 146 -10.40 5.87 -0.21
C THR A 146 -11.77 5.62 0.42
N ASP A 147 -12.41 4.48 0.14
CA ASP A 147 -13.67 4.09 0.77
C ASP A 147 -13.49 3.95 2.29
N VAL A 148 -12.41 3.30 2.74
CA VAL A 148 -12.09 3.20 4.18
C VAL A 148 -12.01 4.58 4.84
N ARG A 149 -11.26 5.53 4.27
CA ARG A 149 -11.15 6.91 4.81
C ARG A 149 -12.48 7.65 4.79
N ASP A 150 -13.29 7.51 3.73
CA ASP A 150 -14.61 8.13 3.67
C ASP A 150 -15.56 7.58 4.75
N ARG A 151 -15.60 6.25 4.93
CA ARG A 151 -16.40 5.61 5.98
C ARG A 151 -15.95 6.01 7.39
N ILE A 152 -14.65 6.16 7.64
CA ILE A 152 -14.10 6.70 8.89
C ILE A 152 -14.69 8.10 9.17
N LEU A 153 -14.64 9.00 8.18
CA LEU A 153 -15.12 10.37 8.32
C LEU A 153 -16.64 10.44 8.56
N ARG A 154 -17.39 9.61 7.83
CA ARG A 154 -18.86 9.53 7.92
C ARG A 154 -19.35 8.68 9.10
N SER A 155 -18.46 8.16 9.94
CA SER A 155 -18.81 7.26 11.05
C SER A 155 -19.60 6.01 10.62
N ARG A 156 -19.35 5.52 9.39
CA ARG A 156 -19.96 4.30 8.85
C ARG A 156 -19.14 3.07 9.27
N ASN A 157 -19.64 1.86 8.98
CA ASN A 157 -18.94 0.62 9.29
C ASN A 157 -17.69 0.43 8.40
N TRP A 158 -16.55 0.98 8.82
CA TRP A 158 -15.25 0.82 8.15
C TRP A 158 -14.42 -0.32 8.73
N LYS A 159 -14.70 -0.71 9.99
CA LYS A 159 -13.93 -1.74 10.70
C LYS A 159 -14.00 -3.09 10.00
N GLU A 160 -15.13 -3.41 9.36
CA GLU A 160 -15.31 -4.63 8.57
C GLU A 160 -14.33 -4.75 7.39
N LEU A 161 -13.84 -3.62 6.86
CA LEU A 161 -12.96 -3.56 5.69
C LEU A 161 -11.49 -3.78 6.05
N THR A 162 -11.14 -3.78 7.33
CA THR A 162 -9.76 -3.81 7.82
C THR A 162 -9.53 -4.96 8.79
N PRO A 163 -8.29 -5.45 8.94
CA PRO A 163 -7.91 -6.30 10.07
C PRO A 163 -8.23 -5.66 11.43
N ILE A 164 -8.38 -6.47 12.47
CA ILE A 164 -8.74 -5.99 13.81
C ILE A 164 -7.64 -5.11 14.39
N SER A 165 -6.39 -5.55 14.25
CA SER A 165 -5.19 -4.80 14.63
C SER A 165 -5.14 -3.42 13.97
N THR A 166 -5.44 -3.35 12.68
CA THR A 166 -5.46 -2.09 11.91
C THR A 166 -6.45 -1.10 12.51
N HIS A 167 -7.71 -1.47 12.72
CA HIS A 167 -8.68 -0.50 13.22
C HIS A 167 -8.40 -0.08 14.67
N ARG A 168 -7.93 -1.00 15.52
CA ARG A 168 -7.52 -0.67 16.91
C ARG A 168 -6.40 0.35 16.94
N LEU A 169 -5.39 0.19 16.07
CA LEU A 169 -4.29 1.14 15.96
C LEU A 169 -4.75 2.49 15.40
N LEU A 170 -5.61 2.49 14.38
CA LEU A 170 -6.17 3.72 13.81
C LEU A 170 -7.01 4.51 14.81
N GLU A 171 -7.77 3.84 15.67
CA GLU A 171 -8.50 4.48 16.78
C GLU A 171 -7.54 5.12 17.79
N ARG A 172 -6.47 4.41 18.19
CA ARG A 172 -5.43 4.97 19.07
C ARG A 172 -4.72 6.18 18.46
N MET A 173 -4.57 6.21 17.14
CA MET A 173 -3.97 7.33 16.40
C MET A 173 -4.94 8.51 16.20
N LEU A 174 -6.19 8.41 16.67
CA LEU A 174 -7.25 9.40 16.48
C LEU A 174 -7.41 9.81 15.01
N ILE A 175 -7.37 8.81 14.11
CA ILE A 175 -7.25 9.06 12.66
C ILE A 175 -8.40 9.89 12.11
N LYS A 176 -9.61 9.74 12.66
CA LYS A 176 -10.79 10.48 12.22
C LYS A 176 -10.62 11.98 12.41
N ASP A 177 -10.18 12.39 13.59
CA ASP A 177 -9.96 13.80 13.93
C ASP A 177 -8.82 14.38 13.11
N ARG A 178 -7.75 13.58 12.88
CA ARG A 178 -6.66 13.99 12.00
C ARG A 178 -7.14 14.25 10.57
N ILE A 179 -7.88 13.33 9.96
CA ILE A 179 -8.38 13.52 8.58
C ILE A 179 -9.33 14.73 8.51
N ARG A 180 -10.17 14.96 9.53
CA ARG A 180 -11.03 16.15 9.60
C ARG A 180 -10.22 17.45 9.59
N ARG A 181 -9.25 17.59 10.50
CA ARG A 181 -8.36 18.77 10.54
C ARG A 181 -7.62 19.00 9.23
N MET A 182 -7.12 17.95 8.59
CA MET A 182 -6.42 18.06 7.31
C MET A 182 -7.34 18.52 6.16
N LYS A 183 -8.63 18.20 6.22
CA LYS A 183 -9.62 18.69 5.24
C LYS A 183 -9.97 20.16 5.47
N GLU A 184 -10.09 20.57 6.74
CA GLU A 184 -10.36 21.97 7.11
C GLU A 184 -9.22 22.90 6.68
N LEU A 185 -7.96 22.48 6.84
CA LEU A 185 -6.78 23.24 6.41
C LEU A 185 -6.58 23.30 4.88
N ALA A 186 -7.32 22.50 4.11
CA ALA A 186 -7.23 22.44 2.65
C ALA A 186 -8.37 23.21 1.96
N LEU A 187 -9.27 23.83 2.72
CA LEU A 187 -10.33 24.74 2.29
C LEU A 187 -9.88 26.18 2.49
#